data_AF-A0A7J6QVJ6-F1
#
_entry.id   AF-A0A7J6QVJ6-F1
#
_cell.length_a   1.000
_cell.length_b   1.000
_cell.length_c   1.000
_cell.angle_alpha   90.00
_cell.angle_beta   90.00
_cell.angle_gamma   90.00
#
_symmetry.space_group_name_H-M   'P 1'
#
loop_
_entity.id
_entity.type
_entity.pdbx_description
1 polymer ?
#
loop_
_entity_poly.entity_id
_entity_poly.type
_entity_poly.pdbx_seq_one_letter_code
_entity_poly.pdbx_strand_id
1 'polypeptide(L)'
;QMYQRQLVLPGDVINAEKGFLKGRGLLVDPVDGKLVATVRGILERVNKLLYIRPLKSRYTGEVGDVIVGRVAEVGGDRWMLDYGGGGSLASLPIGGVNLPQGEQRRRTDTDRMNMRAMFTEGDLVSAE
;
A
#
# COMPACT_ATOMS: atom_id res chain seq x y z
N GLN A 1 5.04 -17.74 -25.45
CA GLN A 1 4.26 -18.78 -24.75
C GLN A 1 3.27 -18.08 -23.84
N MET A 2 1.97 -18.23 -24.08
CA MET A 2 0.96 -17.73 -23.14
C MET A 2 1.05 -18.58 -21.87
N TYR A 3 1.50 -18.00 -20.77
CA TYR A 3 1.42 -18.66 -19.47
C TYR A 3 -0.06 -18.83 -19.12
N GLN A 4 -0.51 -20.08 -19.07
CA GLN A 4 -1.86 -20.42 -18.65
C GLN A 4 -2.05 -19.89 -17.22
N ARG A 5 -3.04 -19.01 -17.03
CA ARG A 5 -3.35 -18.42 -15.72
C ARG A 5 -3.83 -19.53 -14.79
N GLN A 6 -3.01 -19.90 -13.82
CA GLN A 6 -3.36 -20.92 -12.82
C GLN A 6 -4.10 -20.25 -11.66
N LEU A 7 -5.37 -20.61 -11.47
CA LEU A 7 -6.13 -20.26 -10.27
C LEU A 7 -5.66 -21.15 -9.12
N VAL A 8 -5.42 -20.55 -7.95
CA VAL A 8 -5.04 -21.24 -6.72
C VAL A 8 -5.96 -20.83 -5.57
N LEU A 9 -6.13 -21.76 -4.63
CA LEU A 9 -6.85 -21.61 -3.37
C LEU A 9 -5.86 -21.62 -2.19
N PRO A 10 -6.22 -21.02 -1.04
CA PRO A 10 -5.43 -21.17 0.17
C PRO A 10 -5.21 -22.64 0.52
N GLY A 11 -3.96 -23.01 0.80
CA GLY A 11 -3.54 -24.39 1.07
C GLY A 11 -3.01 -25.14 -0.15
N ASP A 12 -3.20 -24.64 -1.37
CA ASP A 12 -2.68 -25.29 -2.58
C ASP A 12 -1.15 -25.27 -2.58
N VAL A 13 -0.55 -26.43 -2.85
CA VAL A 13 0.91 -26.58 -2.96
C VAL A 13 1.36 -26.13 -4.35
N ILE A 14 2.36 -25.25 -4.39
CA ILE A 14 2.90 -24.68 -5.62
C ILE A 14 4.27 -25.28 -5.88
N ASN A 15 4.37 -26.01 -6.99
CA ASN A 15 5.63 -26.59 -7.45
C ASN A 15 6.49 -25.49 -8.09
N ALA A 16 7.50 -25.03 -7.35
CA ALA A 16 8.46 -24.02 -7.80
C ALA A 16 9.84 -24.64 -8.05
N GLU A 17 10.53 -24.16 -9.10
CA GLU A 17 11.92 -24.50 -9.39
C GLU A 17 12.86 -24.00 -8.29
N LYS A 18 14.00 -24.66 -8.07
CA LYS A 18 14.99 -24.20 -7.08
C LYS A 18 15.46 -22.76 -7.38
N GLY A 19 15.48 -21.91 -6.35
CA GLY A 19 15.96 -20.53 -6.46
C GLY A 19 14.90 -19.48 -6.83
N PHE A 20 13.62 -19.77 -6.62
CA PHE A 20 12.55 -18.77 -6.72
C PHE A 20 12.60 -17.77 -5.55
N LEU A 21 12.06 -16.57 -5.79
CA LEU A 21 11.79 -15.56 -4.77
C LEU A 21 10.30 -15.61 -4.43
N LYS A 22 10.00 -15.62 -3.13
CA LYS A 22 8.64 -15.68 -2.61
C LYS A 22 8.07 -14.27 -2.44
N GLY A 23 7.03 -13.95 -3.20
CA GLY A 23 6.26 -12.72 -3.07
C GLY A 23 5.05 -12.84 -2.13
N ARG A 24 4.12 -11.88 -2.25
CA ARG A 24 2.87 -11.84 -1.48
C ARG A 24 1.95 -13.02 -1.85
N GLY A 25 1.15 -13.46 -0.89
CA GLY A 25 0.18 -14.55 -1.06
C GLY A 25 0.78 -15.96 -0.98
N LEU A 26 2.09 -16.08 -0.77
CA LEU A 26 2.79 -17.36 -0.66
C LEU A 26 3.46 -17.50 0.71
N LEU A 27 3.47 -18.72 1.24
CA LEU A 27 4.14 -19.08 2.48
C LEU A 27 4.90 -20.39 2.29
N VAL A 28 6.01 -20.56 3.00
CA VAL A 28 6.69 -21.86 3.08
C VAL A 28 6.15 -22.54 4.32
N ASP A 29 5.51 -23.68 4.14
CA ASP A 29 4.97 -24.47 5.24
C ASP A 29 6.13 -24.89 6.16
N PRO A 30 6.04 -24.59 7.46
CA PRO A 30 7.12 -24.87 8.41
C PRO A 30 7.31 -26.36 8.71
N VAL A 31 6.34 -27.22 8.39
CA VAL A 31 6.38 -28.66 8.69
C VAL A 31 7.03 -29.43 7.54
N ASP A 32 6.57 -29.20 6.30
CA ASP A 32 7.00 -29.97 5.13
C ASP A 32 7.93 -29.20 4.18
N GLY A 33 8.16 -27.91 4.46
CA GLY A 33 9.04 -27.04 3.68
C GLY A 33 8.49 -26.68 2.30
N LYS A 34 7.22 -26.98 2.01
CA LYS A 34 6.62 -26.74 0.70
C LYS A 34 6.11 -25.32 0.56
N LEU A 35 6.11 -24.81 -0.66
CA LEU A 35 5.50 -23.53 -0.98
C LEU A 35 3.98 -23.70 -1.09
N VAL A 36 3.23 -22.99 -0.27
CA VAL A 36 1.77 -23.05 -0.21
C VAL A 36 1.15 -21.68 -0.47
N ALA A 37 0.00 -21.67 -1.14
CA ALA A 37 -0.81 -20.48 -1.34
C ALA A 37 -1.53 -20.09 -0.04
N THR A 38 -1.58 -18.80 0.28
CA THR A 38 -2.30 -18.28 1.45
C THR A 38 -3.58 -17.54 1.09
N VAL A 39 -3.75 -17.19 -0.19
CA VAL A 39 -4.88 -16.40 -0.69
C VAL A 39 -5.43 -17.03 -1.98
N ARG A 40 -6.73 -16.84 -2.22
CA ARG A 40 -7.36 -17.20 -3.50
C ARG A 40 -6.97 -16.19 -4.58
N GLY A 41 -6.38 -16.66 -5.68
CA GLY A 41 -5.90 -15.76 -6.71
C GLY A 41 -5.30 -16.47 -7.92
N ILE A 42 -4.71 -15.69 -8.81
CA ILE A 42 -3.96 -16.20 -9.95
C ILE A 42 -2.49 -16.23 -9.58
N LEU A 43 -1.85 -17.39 -9.75
CA LEU A 43 -0.40 -17.52 -9.58
C LEU A 43 0.31 -16.79 -10.72
N GLU A 44 1.18 -15.87 -10.37
CA GLU A 44 1.94 -15.04 -11.29
C GLU A 44 3.44 -15.29 -11.12
N ARG A 45 4.12 -15.41 -12.26
CA ARG A 45 5.57 -15.62 -12.33
C ARG A 45 6.18 -14.49 -13.12
N VAL A 46 7.03 -13.71 -12.46
CA VAL A 46 7.83 -12.65 -13.08
C VAL A 46 9.30 -12.98 -12.83
N ASN A 47 9.98 -13.49 -13.85
CA ASN A 47 11.34 -14.02 -13.73
C ASN A 47 11.42 -15.13 -12.64
N LYS A 48 12.17 -14.85 -11.57
CA LYS A 48 12.31 -15.72 -10.40
C LYS A 48 11.28 -15.43 -9.31
N LEU A 49 10.52 -14.33 -9.39
CA LEU A 49 9.52 -13.96 -8.41
C LEU A 49 8.21 -14.70 -8.68
N LEU A 50 7.75 -15.46 -7.69
CA LEU A 50 6.41 -16.02 -7.65
C LEU A 50 5.58 -15.22 -6.66
N TYR A 51 4.36 -14.86 -7.03
CA TYR A 51 3.39 -14.25 -6.12
C TYR A 51 1.98 -14.60 -6.59
N ILE A 52 1.00 -14.44 -5.71
CA ILE A 52 -0.39 -14.64 -6.08
C ILE A 52 -1.06 -13.27 -6.19
N ARG A 53 -1.65 -13.00 -7.36
CA ARG A 53 -2.54 -11.85 -7.55
C ARG A 53 -3.93 -12.22 -7.02
N PRO A 54 -4.39 -11.65 -5.89
CA PRO A 54 -5.69 -11.98 -5.33
C PRO A 54 -6.81 -11.59 -6.30
N LEU A 55 -7.92 -12.32 -6.29
CA LEU A 55 -9.11 -11.92 -7.07
C LEU A 55 -9.81 -10.69 -6.48
N LYS A 56 -9.65 -10.46 -5.17
CA LYS A 56 -10.15 -9.31 -4.45
C LYS A 56 -9.14 -8.93 -3.37
N SER A 57 -8.75 -7.66 -3.34
CA SER A 57 -7.88 -7.10 -2.30
C SER A 57 -8.29 -5.65 -2.03
N ARG A 58 -7.92 -5.13 -0.86
CA ARG A 58 -7.90 -3.68 -0.65
C ARG A 58 -6.71 -3.07 -1.38
N TYR A 59 -6.79 -1.78 -1.66
CA TYR A 59 -5.70 -1.04 -2.27
C TYR A 59 -4.45 -1.13 -1.38
N THR A 60 -3.30 -1.31 -1.99
CA THR A 60 -1.99 -1.29 -1.32
C THR A 60 -1.15 -0.26 -2.06
N GLY A 61 -0.70 0.76 -1.35
CA GLY A 61 0.04 1.86 -1.95
C GLY A 61 1.37 1.41 -2.54
N GLU A 62 1.64 1.84 -3.76
CA GLU A 62 2.93 1.75 -4.41
C GLU A 62 3.45 3.17 -4.70
N VAL A 63 4.76 3.33 -4.85
CA VAL A 63 5.38 4.65 -5.08
C VAL A 63 4.92 5.21 -6.43
N GLY A 64 4.43 6.45 -6.41
CA GLY A 64 3.93 7.14 -7.60
C GLY A 64 2.44 6.97 -7.86
N ASP A 65 1.72 6.24 -6.99
CA ASP A 65 0.28 6.17 -7.08
C ASP A 65 -0.36 7.46 -6.55
N VAL A 66 -1.24 8.06 -7.36
CA VAL A 66 -2.06 9.20 -6.91
C VAL A 66 -3.34 8.67 -6.27
N ILE A 67 -3.58 9.04 -5.01
CA ILE A 67 -4.71 8.59 -4.22
C ILE A 67 -5.54 9.75 -3.68
N VAL A 68 -6.82 9.49 -3.42
CA VAL A 68 -7.70 10.39 -2.66
C VAL A 68 -7.88 9.80 -1.27
N GLY A 69 -7.49 10.57 -0.25
CA GLY A 69 -7.63 10.22 1.15
C GLY A 69 -8.53 11.20 1.90
N ARG A 70 -9.16 10.74 2.98
CA ARG A 70 -9.93 11.57 3.90
C ARG A 70 -9.11 11.84 5.16
N VAL A 71 -9.04 13.08 5.62
CA VAL A 71 -8.37 13.39 6.89
C VAL A 71 -9.12 12.71 8.04
N ALA A 72 -8.46 11.75 8.68
CA ALA A 72 -8.97 11.06 9.85
C ALA A 72 -8.56 11.79 11.14
N GLU A 73 -7.33 12.31 11.18
CA GLU A 73 -6.77 13.01 12.33
C GLU A 73 -5.77 14.08 11.88
N VAL A 74 -5.77 15.21 12.59
CA VAL A 74 -4.73 16.25 12.49
C VAL A 74 -3.73 16.08 13.64
N GLY A 75 -2.53 15.57 13.33
CA GLY A 75 -1.43 15.43 14.27
C GLY A 75 -0.59 16.71 14.40
N GLY A 76 0.51 16.64 15.16
CA GLY A 76 1.37 17.79 15.43
C GLY A 76 2.20 18.30 14.23
N ASP A 77 2.65 17.38 13.36
CA ASP A 77 3.49 17.70 12.18
C ASP A 77 3.00 17.04 10.88
N ARG A 78 1.89 16.30 10.94
CA ARG A 78 1.33 15.51 9.84
C ARG A 78 -0.19 15.37 9.95
N TRP A 79 -0.84 15.13 8.82
CA TRP A 79 -2.22 14.65 8.75
C TRP A 79 -2.25 13.13 8.56
N MET A 80 -3.14 12.46 9.27
CA MET A 80 -3.42 11.05 9.05
C MET A 80 -4.61 10.94 8.10
N LEU A 81 -4.43 10.27 6.97
CA LEU A 81 -5.43 10.14 5.90
C LEU A 81 -5.94 8.70 5.83
N ASP A 82 -7.25 8.50 5.84
CA ASP A 82 -7.88 7.25 5.43
C ASP A 82 -8.01 7.19 3.92
N TYR A 83 -7.31 6.24 3.30
CA TYR A 83 -7.29 5.99 1.87
C TYR A 83 -7.88 4.61 1.50
N GLY A 84 -8.55 3.94 2.45
CA GLY A 84 -9.17 2.63 2.24
C GLY A 84 -8.19 1.46 2.15
N GLY A 85 -6.89 1.67 2.40
CA GLY A 85 -5.83 0.68 2.23
C GLY A 85 -5.60 -0.25 3.41
N GLY A 86 -6.50 -1.20 3.63
CA GLY A 86 -6.11 -2.39 4.38
C GLY A 86 -6.10 -2.28 5.90
N GLY A 87 -6.22 -1.10 6.50
CA GLY A 87 -6.27 -0.88 7.96
C GLY A 87 -5.16 0.02 8.51
N SER A 88 -4.31 0.58 7.64
CA SER A 88 -3.39 1.67 8.00
C SER A 88 -3.93 3.01 7.49
N LEU A 89 -3.55 4.09 8.18
CA LEU A 89 -3.72 5.46 7.71
C LEU A 89 -2.44 5.90 6.98
N ALA A 90 -2.58 6.66 5.91
CA ALA A 90 -1.47 7.31 5.24
C ALA A 90 -1.05 8.55 6.02
N SER A 91 0.24 8.88 5.99
CA SER A 91 0.78 10.05 6.69
C SER A 91 1.17 11.12 5.68
N LEU A 92 0.49 12.26 5.71
CA LEU A 92 0.81 13.43 4.91
C LEU A 92 1.56 14.45 5.78
N PRO A 93 2.89 14.60 5.66
CA PRO A 93 3.64 15.59 6.43
C PRO A 93 3.33 17.01 5.95
N ILE A 94 3.43 17.99 6.86
CA ILE A 94 3.26 19.42 6.51
C ILE A 94 4.18 19.90 5.38
N GLY A 95 5.35 19.28 5.23
CA GLY A 95 6.29 19.57 4.15
C GLY A 95 5.77 19.19 2.75
N GLY A 96 4.85 18.24 2.65
CA GLY A 96 4.30 17.72 1.40
C GLY A 96 3.08 18.48 0.87
N VAL A 97 2.65 19.55 1.54
CA VAL A 97 1.45 20.33 1.16
C VAL A 97 1.83 21.70 0.65
N ASN A 98 1.24 22.14 -0.45
CA ASN A 98 1.45 23.49 -0.96
C ASN A 98 0.80 24.53 -0.04
N LEU A 99 1.54 25.59 0.30
CA LEU A 99 0.98 26.70 1.07
C LEU A 99 -0.01 27.50 0.22
N PRO A 100 -1.05 28.13 0.83
CA PRO A 100 -2.10 28.84 0.11
C PRO A 100 -1.60 29.91 -0.87
N GLN A 101 -0.43 30.51 -0.62
CA GLN A 101 0.17 31.52 -1.49
C GLN A 101 1.20 30.98 -2.49
N GLY A 102 1.38 29.65 -2.58
CA GLY A 102 2.35 29.03 -3.48
C GLY A 102 3.82 29.35 -3.16
N GLU A 103 4.09 30.00 -2.03
CA GLU A 103 5.45 30.35 -1.61
C GLU A 103 6.23 29.09 -1.20
N GLN A 104 7.42 28.92 -1.79
CA GLN A 104 8.38 27.92 -1.35
C GLN A 104 9.24 28.51 -0.22
N ARG A 105 8.75 28.44 1.02
CA ARG A 105 9.48 28.88 2.21
C ARG A 105 9.78 27.72 3.16
N ARG A 106 10.81 27.88 4.00
CA ARG A 106 11.09 26.95 5.10
C ARG A 106 9.90 26.91 6.04
N ARG A 107 9.39 25.71 6.35
CA ARG A 107 8.28 25.52 7.28
C ARG A 107 8.69 26.02 8.67
N THR A 108 7.89 26.90 9.23
CA THR A 108 8.11 27.46 10.57
C THR A 108 7.19 26.79 11.59
N ASP A 109 7.51 26.90 12.88
CA ASP A 109 6.68 26.33 13.94
C ASP A 109 5.26 26.93 13.99
N THR A 110 5.10 28.15 13.47
CA THR A 110 3.78 28.78 13.27
C THR A 110 2.92 28.01 12.27
N ASP A 111 3.51 27.44 11.21
CA ASP A 111 2.76 26.63 10.24
C ASP A 111 2.27 25.33 10.88
N ARG A 112 3.04 24.73 11.80
CA ARG A 112 2.62 23.55 12.58
C ARG A 112 1.41 23.85 13.47
N MET A 113 1.40 25.02 14.10
CA MET A 113 0.26 25.46 14.92
C MET A 113 -1.01 25.71 14.08
N ASN A 114 -0.85 26.09 12.82
CA ASN A 114 -1.94 26.42 11.92
C ASN A 114 -2.35 25.29 10.97
N MET A 115 -1.93 24.04 11.20
CA MET A 115 -2.28 22.91 10.33
C MET A 115 -3.79 22.71 10.19
N ARG A 116 -4.56 22.92 11.27
CA ARG A 116 -6.02 22.86 11.26
C ARG A 116 -6.68 23.92 10.38
N ALA A 117 -5.98 25.01 10.03
CA ALA A 117 -6.50 26.00 9.10
C ALA A 117 -6.41 25.56 7.63
N MET A 118 -5.58 24.55 7.32
CA MET A 118 -5.44 24.00 5.96
C MET A 118 -6.40 22.84 5.73
N PHE A 119 -6.32 21.80 6.58
CA PHE A 119 -7.18 20.64 6.51
C PHE A 119 -7.62 20.22 7.90
N THR A 120 -8.90 19.89 8.00
CA THR A 120 -9.59 19.42 9.21
C THR A 120 -10.12 18.01 9.02
N GLU A 121 -10.50 17.36 10.11
CA GLU A 121 -11.07 16.02 10.09
C GLU A 121 -12.31 15.95 9.18
N GLY A 122 -12.31 15.00 8.25
CA GLY A 122 -13.37 14.81 7.26
C GLY A 122 -13.06 15.37 5.87
N ASP A 123 -12.08 16.27 5.73
CA ASP A 123 -11.69 16.85 4.45
C ASP A 123 -11.11 15.80 3.50
N LEU A 124 -11.30 16.00 2.19
CA LEU A 124 -10.75 15.13 1.15
C LEU A 124 -9.51 15.78 0.54
N VAL A 125 -8.43 14.99 0.45
CA VAL A 125 -7.14 15.41 -0.08
C VAL A 125 -6.70 14.44 -1.17
N SER A 126 -6.21 14.99 -2.29
CA SER A 126 -5.51 14.22 -3.32
C SER A 126 -4.01 14.33 -3.10
N ALA A 127 -3.30 13.21 -3.06
CA ALA A 127 -1.86 13.17 -2.83
C ALA A 127 -1.19 12.01 -3.60
N GLU A 128 0.11 12.13 -3.79
CA GLU A 128 1.04 11.11 -4.31
C GLU A 128 2.09 10.80 -3.24
#